data_AF-A0A933T8A5-F1
#
_entry.id   AF-A0A933T8A5-F1
#
_cell.length_a   1.000
_cell.length_b   1.000
_cell.length_c   1.000
_cell.angle_alpha   90.00
_cell.angle_beta   90.00
_cell.angle_gamma   90.00
#
_symmetry.space_group_name_H-M   'P 1'
#
loop_
_entity.id
_entity.type
_entity.pdbx_description
1 polymer ?
#
loop_
_entity_poly.entity_id
_entity_poly.type
_entity_poly.pdbx_seq_one_letter_code
_entity_poly.pdbx_strand_id
1 'polypeptide(L)' 'MSSVEIEKKLISTLQKYDAQRIAIFGSYARGDVRPDSDMDILVSFRGRKSLLS' A
#
# COMPACT_ATOMS: atom_id res chain seq x y z
N MET A 1 -13.71 -6.29 3.90
CA MET A 1 -13.05 -5.21 4.67
C MET A 1 -13.45 -3.89 4.04
N SER A 2 -13.74 -2.88 4.85
CA SER A 2 -13.98 -1.51 4.38
C SER A 2 -12.66 -0.85 3.96
N SER A 3 -12.74 0.22 3.15
CA SER A 3 -11.55 1.01 2.76
C SER A 3 -10.79 1.55 3.98
N VAL A 4 -11.52 1.92 5.05
CA VAL A 4 -10.93 2.41 6.31
C VAL A 4 -10.12 1.33 7.03
N GLU A 5 -10.57 0.07 7.00
CA GLU A 5 -9.82 -1.04 7.61
C GLU A 5 -8.54 -1.34 6.82
N ILE A 6 -8.62 -1.28 5.48
CA ILE A 6 -7.47 -1.45 4.59
C ILE A 6 -6.43 -0.36 4.88
N GLU A 7 -6.85 0.90 4.91
CA GLU A 7 -5.96 2.04 5.21
C GLU A 7 -5.27 1.88 6.57
N LYS A 8 -6.02 1.56 7.63
CA LYS A 8 -5.44 1.33 8.96
C LYS A 8 -4.41 0.20 8.96
N LYS A 9 -4.70 -0.90 8.24
CA LYS A 9 -3.79 -2.04 8.15
C LYS A 9 -2.52 -1.69 7.36
N LEU A 10 -2.65 -0.98 6.24
CA LEU A 10 -1.52 -0.49 5.45
C LEU A 10 -0.64 0.46 6.26
N ILE A 11 -1.24 1.47 6.91
CA ILE A 11 -0.52 2.45 7.73
C ILE A 11 0.23 1.75 8.86
N SER A 12 -0.45 0.93 9.66
CA SER A 12 0.17 0.22 10.79
C SER A 12 1.27 -0.77 10.38
N THR A 13 1.19 -1.32 9.16
CA THR A 13 2.22 -2.22 8.64
C THR A 13 3.42 -1.46 8.10
N LEU A 14 3.20 -0.50 7.20
CA LEU A 14 4.26 0.15 6.43
C LEU A 14 4.99 1.24 7.22
N GLN A 15 4.35 1.86 8.22
CA GLN A 15 5.02 2.82 9.11
C GLN A 15 6.21 2.20 9.85
N LYS A 16 6.14 0.91 10.18
CA LYS A 16 7.23 0.16 10.83
C LYS A 16 8.49 0.05 9.96
N TYR A 17 8.36 0.34 8.66
CA TYR A 17 9.43 0.26 7.66
C TYR A 17 9.82 1.63 7.08
N ASP A 18 9.56 2.72 7.80
CA ASP A 18 9.86 4.10 7.41
C ASP A 18 9.10 4.60 6.17
N ALA A 19 7.91 4.06 5.92
CA ALA A 19 7.03 4.61 4.90
C ALA A 19 6.65 6.06 5.26
N GLN A 20 6.99 6.99 4.38
CA GLN A 20 6.68 8.41 4.46
C GLN A 20 5.36 8.73 3.77
N ARG A 21 5.09 8.09 2.62
CA ARG A 21 3.83 8.22 1.88
C ARG A 21 3.39 6.85 1.37
N ILE A 22 2.09 6.61 1.40
CA ILE A 22 1.44 5.39 0.92
C ILE A 22 0.30 5.84 0.01
N ALA A 23 0.22 5.28 -1.20
CA ALA A 23 -0.87 5.52 -2.13
C ALA A 23 -1.37 4.19 -2.70
N ILE A 24 -2.68 4.04 -2.79
CA ILE A 24 -3.33 2.91 -3.46
C ILE A 24 -3.48 3.28 -4.93
N PHE A 25 -3.11 2.37 -5.83
CA PHE A 25 -3.33 2.53 -7.26
C PHE A 25 -3.94 1.24 -7.84
N GLY A 26 -4.01 1.14 -9.17
CA GLY A 26 -4.53 -0.07 -9.81
C GLY A 26 -6.05 -0.21 -9.72
N SER A 27 -6.52 -1.47 -9.78
CA SER A 27 -7.95 -1.81 -9.82
C SER A 27 -8.72 -1.30 -8.60
N TYR A 28 -8.11 -1.34 -7.41
CA TYR A 28 -8.67 -0.82 -6.18
C TYR A 28 -8.95 0.69 -6.23
N ALA A 29 -8.07 1.47 -6.85
CA ALA A 29 -8.27 2.92 -6.97
C ALA A 29 -9.29 3.29 -8.06
N ARG A 30 -9.46 2.46 -9.09
CA ARG A 30 -10.41 2.70 -10.20
C ARG A 30 -11.82 2.19 -9.92
N GLY A 31 -11.99 1.28 -8.97
CA GLY A 31 -13.27 0.60 -8.71
C GLY A 31 -13.49 -0.66 -9.55
N ASP A 32 -12.50 -1.09 -10.34
CA ASP A 32 -12.55 -2.30 -11.19
C ASP A 32 -11.99 -3.53 -10.46
N VAL A 33 -12.09 -3.57 -9.13
CA VAL A 33 -11.55 -4.68 -8.32
C VAL A 33 -12.38 -5.95 -8.51
N ARG A 34 -11.70 -7.06 -8.77
CA ARG A 34 -12.30 -8.40 -8.83
C ARG A 34 -11.88 -9.22 -7.60
N PRO A 35 -12.58 -10.33 -7.29
CA PRO A 35 -12.24 -11.17 -6.14
C PRO A 35 -10.81 -11.75 -6.17
N ASP A 36 -10.23 -11.89 -7.35
CA ASP A 36 -8.88 -12.37 -7.62
C ASP A 36 -7.84 -11.24 -7.78
N SER A 37 -8.25 -9.98 -7.59
CA SER A 37 -7.34 -8.84 -7.79
C SER A 37 -6.37 -8.68 -6.64
N ASP A 38 -5.10 -8.45 -6.99
CA ASP A 38 -4.08 -7.97 -6.07
C ASP A 38 -4.35 -6.50 -5.68
N MET A 39 -3.65 -6.04 -4.64
CA MET A 39 -3.67 -4.66 -4.17
C MET A 39 -2.35 -3.96 -4.50
N ASP A 40 -2.43 -3.04 -5.45
CA ASP A 40 -1.29 -2.24 -5.89
C ASP A 40 -1.06 -1.04 -4.96
N ILE A 41 0.14 -0.96 -4.37
CA ILE A 41 0.54 0.12 -3.46
C ILE A 41 1.86 0.80 -3.88
N LEU A 42 1.88 2.13 -3.88
CA LEU A 42 3.09 2.92 -4.01
C LEU A 42 3.53 3.39 -2.63
N VAL A 43 4.81 3.20 -2.32
CA VAL A 43 5.39 3.59 -1.03
C VAL A 43 6.62 4.45 -1.26
N SER A 44 6.62 5.64 -0.67
CA SER A 44 7.82 6.49 -0.56
C SER A 44 8.41 6.25 0.81
N PHE A 45 9.67 5.83 0.89
CA PHE A 45 10.38 5.63 2.16
C PHE A 45 11.24 6.84 2.50
N ARG A 46 11.50 7.07 3.80
CA ARG A 46 12.40 8.16 4.26
C ARG A 46 13.87 7.96 3.86
N GLY A 47 14.25 6.75 3.46
CA GLY A 47 15.60 6.42 2.99
C GLY A 47 15.55 5.39 1.85
N ARG A 48 16.70 5.10 1.25
CA ARG A 48 16.81 4.10 0.19
C ARG A 48 16.49 2.72 0.76
N LYS A 49 15.52 2.03 0.15
CA LYS A 49 15.31 0.59 0.32
C LYS A 49 15.87 -0.11 -0.92
N SER A 50 16.46 -1.28 -0.74
CA SER A 50 17.00 -2.12 -1.83
C SER A 50 16.49 -3.54 -1.66
N LEU A 51 16.20 -4.20 -2.77
CA LEU A 51 15.93 -5.64 -2.80
C LEU A 51 17.22 -6.46 -2.97
N LEU A 52 18.31 -5.82 -3.41
CA LEU A 52 19.57 -6.44 -3.80
C LEU A 52 20.71 -5.87 -2.96
N SER A 53 20.56 -5.85 -1.63
CA SER A 53 21.55 -5.29 -0.70
C SER A 53 22.98 -5.63 -1.09
#